data_AF-A0A8M1FE47-F1
#
_entry.id   AF-A0A8M1FE47-F1
#
_cell.length_a   1.000
_cell.length_b   1.000
_cell.length_c   1.000
_cell.angle_alpha   90.00
_cell.angle_beta   90.00
_cell.angle_gamma   90.00
#
_symmetry.space_group_name_H-M   'P 1'
#
loop_
_entity.id
_entity.type
_entity.pdbx_description
1 polymer ?
#
loop_
_entity_poly.entity_id
_entity_poly.type
_entity_poly.pdbx_seq_one_letter_code
_entity_poly.pdbx_strand_id
1 'polypeptide(L)'
;MAPAKKGGKKKGHSAINEVATGEDTVNIPKHIHGVGFKKCATQALKQIWRFAVKEMGTPDVCIDTRFDKGAWAKGMRNIPYCVCVQLPGKHHKDEDPPNKLYTLVTYVSVTTFKN
;
A
#
# COMPACT_ATOMS: atom_id res chain seq x y z
N MET A 1 38.19 -16.67 26.17
CA MET A 1 36.89 -17.17 25.68
C MET A 1 36.47 -16.31 24.49
N ALA A 2 36.33 -16.88 23.30
CA ALA A 2 35.97 -16.14 22.09
C ALA A 2 34.44 -15.93 22.00
N PRO A 3 33.94 -14.79 21.51
CA PRO A 3 32.50 -14.58 21.33
C PRO A 3 31.99 -15.37 20.12
N ALA A 4 30.86 -16.06 20.31
CA ALA A 4 30.21 -16.88 19.30
C ALA A 4 29.60 -16.01 18.17
N LYS A 5 29.91 -16.35 16.91
CA LYS A 5 29.28 -15.76 15.72
C LYS A 5 27.80 -16.17 15.64
N LYS A 6 26.87 -15.26 15.96
CA LYS A 6 25.46 -15.37 15.58
C LYS A 6 25.28 -14.97 14.11
N GLY A 7 25.63 -15.88 13.21
CA GLY A 7 25.36 -15.76 11.77
C GLY A 7 23.96 -16.28 11.43
N GLY A 8 22.91 -15.53 11.75
CA GLY A 8 21.57 -15.78 11.22
C GLY A 8 21.50 -15.31 9.77
N LYS A 9 21.77 -16.21 8.81
CA LYS A 9 21.65 -15.92 7.37
C LYS A 9 20.17 -15.62 7.06
N LYS A 10 19.78 -14.34 7.00
CA LYS A 10 18.47 -13.95 6.49
C LYS A 10 18.38 -14.47 5.06
N LYS A 11 17.38 -15.33 4.78
CA LYS A 11 17.08 -15.78 3.42
C LYS A 11 16.98 -14.53 2.54
N GLY A 12 17.83 -14.45 1.52
CA GLY A 12 17.82 -13.33 0.58
C GLY A 12 16.45 -13.23 -0.07
N HIS A 13 15.91 -12.01 -0.15
CA HIS A 13 14.69 -11.74 -0.88
C HIS A 13 14.92 -12.12 -2.34
N SER A 14 14.17 -13.08 -2.88
CA SER A 14 14.30 -13.48 -4.28
C SER A 14 13.66 -12.42 -5.19
N ALA A 15 14.29 -12.11 -6.31
CA ALA A 15 13.81 -11.13 -7.30
C ALA A 15 12.36 -11.39 -7.79
N ILE A 16 11.90 -12.64 -7.71
CA ILE A 16 10.53 -13.05 -8.08
C ILE A 16 9.49 -12.49 -7.09
N ASN A 17 9.84 -12.34 -5.81
CA ASN A 17 8.98 -11.71 -4.81
C ASN A 17 9.03 -10.18 -4.89
N GLU A 18 10.04 -9.60 -5.56
CA GLU A 18 10.18 -8.15 -5.72
C GLU A 18 9.12 -7.57 -6.66
N VAL A 19 8.71 -8.33 -7.69
CA VAL A 19 7.73 -7.92 -8.70
C VAL A 19 6.43 -8.72 -8.50
N ALA A 20 6.00 -8.88 -7.25
CA ALA A 20 4.70 -9.46 -6.97
C ALA A 20 3.59 -8.43 -7.31
N THR A 21 2.47 -8.93 -7.82
CA THR A 21 1.23 -8.15 -7.94
C THR A 21 0.19 -8.85 -7.08
N GLY A 22 -0.20 -8.21 -5.98
CA GLY A 22 -1.26 -8.67 -5.08
C GLY A 22 -2.54 -7.85 -5.25
N GLU A 23 -3.67 -8.49 -5.01
CA GLU A 23 -4.95 -7.82 -4.77
C GLU A 23 -5.31 -7.97 -3.30
N ASP A 24 -5.41 -6.84 -2.61
CA ASP A 24 -5.65 -6.80 -1.17
C ASP A 24 -6.85 -5.95 -0.84
N THR A 25 -7.61 -6.36 0.16
CA THR A 25 -8.74 -5.58 0.67
C THR A 25 -8.33 -4.79 1.90
N VAL A 26 -8.40 -3.46 1.81
CA VAL A 26 -8.12 -2.56 2.93
C VAL A 26 -9.41 -2.23 3.66
N ASN A 27 -9.45 -2.52 4.96
CA ASN A 27 -10.56 -2.15 5.85
C ASN A 27 -10.30 -0.77 6.47
N ILE A 28 -10.84 0.28 5.84
CA ILE A 28 -10.57 1.67 6.23
C ILE A 28 -11.16 2.06 7.61
N PRO A 29 -12.41 1.70 7.97
CA PRO A 29 -13.08 2.04 9.24
C PRO A 29 -12.25 1.72 10.48
N LYS A 30 -11.53 0.60 10.48
CA LYS A 30 -10.65 0.22 11.58
C LYS A 30 -9.52 1.23 11.82
N HIS A 31 -9.08 1.91 10.76
CA HIS A 31 -7.97 2.86 10.81
C HIS A 31 -8.39 4.34 10.93
N ILE A 32 -9.65 4.67 10.65
CA ILE A 32 -10.20 6.03 10.76
C ILE A 32 -11.08 6.23 12.00
N HIS A 33 -11.22 5.22 12.86
CA HIS A 33 -12.01 5.33 14.08
C HIS A 33 -11.46 6.45 14.98
N GLY A 34 -12.35 7.35 15.43
CA GLY A 34 -11.97 8.50 16.27
C GLY A 34 -11.30 9.66 15.51
N VAL A 35 -11.12 9.57 14.20
CA VAL A 35 -10.57 10.68 13.40
C VAL A 35 -11.65 11.75 13.17
N GLY A 36 -11.30 13.01 13.41
CA GLY A 36 -12.21 14.14 13.13
C GLY A 36 -12.59 14.21 11.65
N PHE A 37 -13.85 14.56 11.36
CA PHE A 37 -14.42 14.50 10.00
C PHE A 37 -13.61 15.26 8.94
N LYS A 38 -12.99 16.39 9.31
CA LYS A 38 -12.16 17.18 8.40
C LYS A 38 -10.87 16.49 7.95
N LYS A 39 -10.43 15.44 8.65
CA LYS A 39 -9.18 14.72 8.36
C LYS A 39 -9.43 13.29 7.90
N CYS A 40 -10.68 12.83 7.83
CA CYS A 40 -11.01 11.44 7.61
C CYS A 40 -10.44 10.93 6.26
N ALA A 41 -10.73 11.62 5.15
CA ALA A 41 -10.24 11.27 3.81
C ALA A 41 -8.71 11.25 3.71
N THR A 42 -8.07 12.32 4.17
CA THR A 42 -6.60 12.41 4.19
C THR A 42 -5.97 11.31 5.05
N GLN A 43 -6.58 10.97 6.19
CA GLN A 43 -6.09 9.87 7.04
C GLN A 43 -6.27 8.53 6.34
N ALA A 44 -7.41 8.25 5.72
CA ALA A 44 -7.61 6.99 4.99
C ALA A 44 -6.56 6.79 3.90
N LEU A 45 -6.29 7.81 3.08
CA LEU A 45 -5.25 7.75 2.05
C LEU A 45 -3.86 7.51 2.64
N LYS A 46 -3.53 8.16 3.76
CA LYS A 46 -2.28 7.92 4.49
C LYS A 46 -2.19 6.49 5.02
N GLN A 47 -3.31 5.89 5.40
CA GLN A 47 -3.35 4.50 5.87
C GLN A 47 -3.22 3.51 4.72
N ILE A 48 -3.84 3.77 3.57
CA ILE A 48 -3.65 2.99 2.33
C ILE A 48 -2.18 3.06 1.87
N TRP A 49 -1.57 4.23 1.92
CA TRP A 49 -0.14 4.39 1.63
C TRP A 49 0.72 3.57 2.59
N ARG A 50 0.47 3.65 3.90
CA ARG A 50 1.18 2.83 4.91
C ARG A 50 0.96 1.33 4.73
N PHE A 51 -0.24 0.93 4.32
CA PHE A 51 -0.57 -0.46 4.01
C PHE A 51 0.28 -0.96 2.85
N ALA A 52 0.33 -0.22 1.75
CA ALA A 52 1.15 -0.56 0.58
C ALA A 52 2.65 -0.63 0.91
N VAL A 53 3.18 0.32 1.71
CA VAL A 53 4.59 0.27 2.16
C VAL A 53 4.87 -0.98 2.99
N LYS A 54 3.91 -1.41 3.83
CA LYS A 54 4.06 -2.59 4.69
C LYS A 54 4.00 -3.89 3.88
N GLU A 55 3.07 -3.99 2.94
CA GLU A 55 2.83 -5.20 2.15
C GLU A 55 3.94 -5.42 1.12
N MET A 56 4.33 -4.35 0.41
CA MET A 56 5.31 -4.41 -0.66
C MET A 56 6.76 -4.21 -0.19
N GLY A 57 6.97 -3.67 1.02
CA GLY A 57 8.30 -3.37 1.54
C GLY A 57 9.03 -2.23 0.82
N THR A 58 8.37 -1.56 -0.14
CA THR A 58 8.92 -0.42 -0.88
C THR A 58 8.52 0.89 -0.22
N PRO A 59 9.46 1.80 0.09
CA PRO A 59 9.12 3.12 0.62
C PRO A 59 8.50 4.05 -0.44
N ASP A 60 8.76 3.79 -1.71
CA ASP A 60 8.21 4.56 -2.83
C ASP A 60 6.88 3.97 -3.29
N VAL A 61 5.79 4.71 -3.05
CA VAL A 61 4.43 4.29 -3.34
C VAL A 61 3.67 5.45 -3.97
N CYS A 62 3.18 5.23 -5.18
CA CYS A 62 2.33 6.15 -5.91
C CYS A 62 0.88 5.69 -5.85
N ILE A 63 -0.05 6.61 -5.58
CA ILE A 63 -1.49 6.33 -5.63
C ILE A 63 -2.03 6.80 -6.98
N ASP A 64 -2.76 5.92 -7.68
CA ASP A 64 -3.38 6.29 -8.94
C ASP A 64 -4.41 7.42 -8.77
N THR A 65 -4.49 8.31 -9.77
CA THR A 65 -5.39 9.45 -9.70
C THR A 65 -6.87 9.02 -9.73
N ARG A 66 -7.21 7.89 -10.37
CA ARG A 66 -8.59 7.38 -10.36
C ARG A 66 -8.96 6.84 -8.99
N PHE A 67 -8.01 6.20 -8.31
CA PHE A 67 -8.17 5.76 -6.93
C PHE A 67 -8.45 6.95 -6.00
N ASP A 68 -7.62 8.00 -6.08
CA ASP A 68 -7.79 9.20 -5.25
C ASP A 68 -9.17 9.83 -5.50
N LYS A 69 -9.52 10.10 -6.76
CA LYS A 69 -10.84 10.65 -7.11
C LYS A 69 -12.00 9.78 -6.61
N GLY A 70 -11.88 8.45 -6.70
CA GLY A 70 -12.89 7.52 -6.19
C GLY A 70 -13.02 7.55 -4.67
N ALA A 71 -11.90 7.67 -3.95
CA ALA A 71 -11.89 7.81 -2.50
C ALA A 71 -12.52 9.14 -2.04
N TRP A 72 -12.33 10.22 -2.79
CA TRP A 72 -12.90 11.55 -2.51
C TRP A 72 -14.31 11.79 -3.08
N ALA A 73 -14.86 10.88 -3.89
CA ALA A 73 -16.11 11.09 -4.61
C ALA A 73 -17.32 11.38 -3.70
N LYS A 74 -17.34 10.81 -2.49
CA LYS A 74 -18.38 11.02 -1.47
C LYS A 74 -18.05 12.15 -0.49
N GLY A 75 -16.96 12.88 -0.74
CA GLY A 75 -16.47 13.98 0.08
C GLY A 75 -15.58 13.54 1.24
N MET A 76 -15.13 14.53 2.01
CA MET A 76 -14.10 14.38 3.05
C MET A 76 -14.51 13.49 4.24
N ARG A 77 -15.82 13.38 4.51
CA ARG A 77 -16.37 12.65 5.66
C ARG A 77 -16.64 11.18 5.36
N ASN A 78 -17.01 10.86 4.12
CA ASN A 78 -17.69 9.60 3.82
C ASN A 78 -16.88 8.73 2.85
N ILE A 79 -15.76 8.21 3.33
CA ILE A 79 -14.88 7.32 2.55
C ILE A 79 -15.55 5.95 2.39
N PRO A 80 -15.31 5.24 1.28
CA PRO A 80 -15.69 3.84 1.14
C PRO A 80 -15.23 2.98 2.32
N TYR A 81 -16.10 2.08 2.78
CA TYR A 81 -15.87 1.23 3.95
C TYR A 81 -14.76 0.20 3.69
N CYS A 82 -14.75 -0.40 2.51
CA CYS A 82 -13.70 -1.30 2.05
C CYS A 82 -13.27 -0.86 0.66
N VAL A 83 -11.97 -0.97 0.39
CA VAL A 83 -11.41 -0.72 -0.93
C VAL A 83 -10.52 -1.89 -1.30
N CYS A 84 -10.76 -2.48 -2.47
CA CYS A 84 -9.85 -3.44 -3.07
C CYS A 84 -8.77 -2.67 -3.82
N VAL A 85 -7.52 -2.89 -3.43
CA VAL A 85 -6.35 -2.28 -4.03
C VAL A 85 -5.54 -3.35 -4.72
N GLN A 86 -5.07 -3.04 -5.91
CA GLN A 86 -4.04 -3.84 -6.56
C GLN A 86 -2.70 -3.13 -6.36
N LEU A 87 -1.68 -3.90 -6.00
CA LEU A 87 -0.35 -3.43 -5.62
C LEU A 87 0.72 -4.08 -6.50
N PRO A 88 0.83 -3.71 -7.79
CA PRO A 88 1.97 -4.11 -8.62
C PRO A 88 3.25 -3.43 -8.15
N GLY A 89 4.26 -4.24 -7.81
CA GLY A 89 5.66 -3.78 -7.76
C GLY A 89 6.17 -3.55 -9.20
N LYS A 90 6.71 -2.36 -9.47
CA LYS A 90 7.22 -1.99 -10.80
C LYS A 90 8.63 -1.47 -10.71
N HIS A 91 9.45 -1.79 -11.72
CA HIS A 91 10.76 -1.18 -11.88
C HIS A 91 10.63 0.25 -12.39
N HIS A 92 11.42 1.13 -11.79
CA HIS A 92 11.57 2.48 -12.28
C HIS A 92 12.29 2.48 -13.64
N LYS A 93 11.93 3.39 -14.54
CA LYS A 93 12.51 3.49 -15.89
C LYS A 93 13.70 4.44 -15.99
N ASP A 94 13.86 5.29 -14.99
CA ASP A 94 14.94 6.27 -14.91
C ASP A 94 16.29 5.60 -14.58
N GLU A 95 17.39 6.24 -14.97
CA GLU A 95 18.74 5.67 -14.95
C GLU A 95 19.31 5.54 -13.52
N ASP A 96 18.98 6.46 -12.61
CA ASP A 96 19.49 6.47 -11.23
C ASP A 96 18.42 6.88 -10.18
N PRO A 97 17.37 6.07 -9.98
CA PRO A 97 16.38 6.34 -8.96
C PRO A 97 16.90 5.92 -7.57
N PRO A 98 16.54 6.63 -6.50
CA PRO A 98 16.94 6.27 -5.13
C PRO A 98 16.42 4.88 -4.70
N ASN A 99 15.30 4.42 -5.28
CA ASN A 99 14.79 3.06 -5.13
C ASN A 99 14.57 2.45 -6.52
N LYS A 100 14.96 1.18 -6.68
CA LYS A 100 14.80 0.44 -7.96
C LYS A 100 13.35 0.03 -8.26
N LEU A 101 12.52 -0.03 -7.22
CA LEU A 101 11.13 -0.42 -7.29
C LEU A 101 10.24 0.67 -6.71
N TYR A 102 9.09 0.84 -7.35
CA TYR A 102 7.97 1.61 -6.82
C TYR A 102 6.71 0.75 -6.86
N THR A 103 5.80 1.00 -5.91
CA THR A 103 4.48 0.37 -5.91
C THR A 103 3.46 1.36 -6.45
N LEU A 104 2.65 0.94 -7.42
CA LEU A 104 1.53 1.74 -7.91
C LEU A 104 0.22 1.20 -7.34
N VAL A 105 -0.45 1.95 -6.46
CA VAL A 105 -1.75 1.57 -5.91
C VAL A 105 -2.84 1.90 -6.92
N THR A 106 -3.51 0.87 -7.43
CA THR A 106 -4.66 1.04 -8.33
C THR A 106 -5.97 0.59 -7.68
N TYR A 107 -7.06 1.25 -8.07
CA TYR A 107 -8.41 0.88 -7.63
C TYR A 107 -8.92 -0.32 -8.41
N VAL A 108 -9.39 -1.35 -7.71
CA VAL A 108 -10.12 -2.46 -8.32
C VAL A 108 -11.60 -2.30 -8.00
N SER A 109 -12.43 -2.20 -9.04
CA SER A 109 -13.88 -2.20 -8.89
C SER A 109 -14.37 -3.60 -8.57
N VAL A 110 -14.86 -3.81 -7.35
CA VAL A 110 -15.43 -5.09 -6.91
C VAL A 110 -16.91 -4.91 -6.64
N THR A 111 -17.72 -5.87 -7.11
CA THR A 111 -19.19 -5.86 -6.93
C THR A 111 -19.61 -6.26 -5.52
N THR A 112 -18.84 -7.12 -4.84
CA THR A 112 -19.10 -7.57 -3.47
C THR A 112 -17.79 -7.74 -2.69
N PHE A 113 -17.76 -7.26 -1.44
CA PHE A 113 -16.67 -7.51 -0.48
C PHE A 113 -16.98 -8.69 0.45
N LYS A 114 -18.01 -9.46 0.13
CA LYS A 114 -18.48 -10.62 0.89
C LYS A 114 -17.77 -11.85 0.34
N ASN A 115 -17.03 -12.54 1.20
CA ASN A 115 -16.36 -13.81 0.92
C ASN A 115 -17.39 -14.93 0.69
#